data_AF-A0A959UAZ9-F1
#
_entry.id   AF-A0A959UAZ9-F1
#
_cell.length_a   1.000
_cell.length_b   1.000
_cell.length_c   1.000
_cell.angle_alpha   90.00
_cell.angle_beta   90.00
_cell.angle_gamma   90.00
#
_symmetry.space_group_name_H-M   'P 1'
#
loop_
_entity.id
_entity.type
_entity.pdbx_description
1 polymer ?
#
loop_
_entity_poly.entity_id
_entity_poly.type
_entity_poly.pdbx_seq_one_letter_code
_entity_poly.pdbx_strand_id
1 'polypeptide(L)'
;HNLILKKLRKDKKTTPKRILKILGTNYIHLIGFIITTYFSSIIFSLLKLERYTNEFTIDSLIVWVFTVPLLIFTYGLIFLGGFYLSIIIMDSIGFFLFPNQTRRILLIEWLIIIPPFVYWAFQYDYWLWLTLSVSFLITQLIKEKIINK
;
A
#
# COMPACT_ATOMS: atom_id res chain seq x y z
N HIS A 1 -38.07 -1.70 -19.58
CA HIS A 1 -37.61 -0.43 -18.98
C HIS A 1 -37.54 -0.50 -17.44
N ASN A 2 -38.63 -0.87 -16.74
CA ASN A 2 -38.66 -0.94 -15.26
C ASN A 2 -37.73 -1.98 -14.59
N LEU A 3 -37.40 -3.08 -15.28
CA LEU A 3 -36.47 -4.11 -14.78
C LEU A 3 -35.00 -3.65 -14.78
N ILE A 4 -34.61 -2.83 -15.76
CA ILE A 4 -33.25 -2.27 -15.85
C ILE A 4 -33.08 -1.21 -14.76
N LEU A 5 -34.07 -0.35 -14.55
CA LEU A 5 -34.08 0.63 -13.46
C LEU A 5 -34.12 -0.03 -12.06
N LYS A 6 -34.86 -1.13 -11.88
CA LYS A 6 -34.82 -1.92 -10.63
C LYS A 6 -33.47 -2.60 -10.41
N LYS A 7 -32.78 -3.05 -11.47
CA LYS A 7 -31.45 -3.67 -11.39
C LYS A 7 -30.37 -2.63 -11.08
N LEU A 8 -30.46 -1.42 -11.65
CA LEU A 8 -29.63 -0.26 -11.32
C LEU A 8 -29.89 0.26 -9.89
N ARG A 9 -31.14 0.21 -9.42
CA ARG A 9 -31.53 0.59 -8.05
C ARG A 9 -31.17 -0.48 -6.99
N LYS A 10 -30.77 -1.68 -7.42
CA LYS A 10 -30.28 -2.76 -6.55
C LYS A 10 -28.77 -2.73 -6.34
N ASP A 11 -28.07 -1.68 -6.80
CA ASP A 11 -26.81 -1.28 -6.19
C ASP A 11 -27.14 -0.76 -4.79
N LYS A 12 -27.13 -1.68 -3.82
CA LYS A 12 -27.19 -1.34 -2.39
C LYS A 12 -26.15 -0.25 -2.15
N LYS A 13 -26.60 0.98 -1.88
CA LYS A 13 -25.75 2.05 -1.36
C LYS A 13 -24.87 1.44 -0.27
N THR A 14 -23.56 1.59 -0.41
CA THR A 14 -22.57 1.24 0.60
C THR A 14 -22.93 1.99 1.87
N THR A 15 -23.18 1.24 2.95
CA THR A 15 -23.46 1.86 4.23
C THR A 15 -22.15 2.44 4.80
N PRO A 16 -22.19 3.52 5.59
CA PRO A 16 -21.00 4.04 6.28
C PRO A 16 -20.27 2.95 7.09
N LYS A 17 -21.03 2.01 7.67
CA LYS A 17 -20.50 0.84 8.36
C LYS A 17 -19.65 -0.07 7.46
N ARG A 18 -20.02 -0.24 6.18
CA ARG A 18 -19.23 -1.01 5.21
C ARG A 18 -17.95 -0.28 4.83
N ILE A 19 -18.02 1.03 4.61
CA ILE A 19 -16.83 1.86 4.31
C ILE A 19 -15.85 1.81 5.47
N LEU A 20 -16.31 1.98 6.71
CA LEU A 20 -15.45 1.87 7.90
C LEU A 20 -14.75 0.51 8.01
N LYS A 21 -15.44 -0.59 7.68
CA LYS A 21 -14.81 -1.92 7.64
C LYS A 21 -13.71 -2.00 6.58
N ILE A 22 -13.94 -1.43 5.40
CA ILE A 22 -12.95 -1.39 4.31
C ILE A 22 -11.74 -0.56 4.73
N LEU A 23 -11.94 0.63 5.28
CA LEU A 23 -10.86 1.47 5.81
C LEU A 23 -10.05 0.75 6.90
N GLY A 24 -10.73 -0.02 7.73
CA GLY A 24 -10.11 -0.87 8.75
C GLY A 24 -9.23 -1.99 8.19
N THR A 25 -9.24 -2.27 6.88
CA THR A 25 -8.32 -3.22 6.23
C THR A 25 -7.01 -2.60 5.77
N ASN A 26 -6.89 -1.26 5.77
CA ASN A 26 -5.72 -0.56 5.23
C ASN A 26 -4.42 -0.83 6.00
N TYR A 27 -4.50 -1.35 7.24
CA TYR A 27 -3.32 -1.75 8.02
C TYR A 27 -2.43 -2.76 7.29
N ILE A 28 -2.98 -3.53 6.35
CA ILE A 28 -2.23 -4.50 5.57
C ILE A 28 -1.11 -3.85 4.75
N HIS A 29 -1.28 -2.60 4.32
CA HIS A 29 -0.26 -1.87 3.58
C HIS A 29 0.95 -1.55 4.46
N LEU A 30 0.74 -1.21 5.74
CA LEU A 30 1.84 -1.01 6.69
C LEU A 30 2.62 -2.32 6.90
N ILE A 31 1.93 -3.43 7.10
CA ILE A 31 2.57 -4.75 7.23
C ILE A 31 3.37 -5.07 5.96
N GLY A 32 2.77 -4.86 4.78
CA GLY A 32 3.44 -5.05 3.50
C GLY A 32 4.69 -4.21 3.34
N PHE A 33 4.63 -2.91 3.67
CA PHE A 33 5.78 -2.01 3.58
C PHE A 33 6.91 -2.42 4.53
N ILE A 34 6.60 -2.82 5.76
CA ILE A 34 7.61 -3.31 6.71
C ILE A 34 8.29 -4.57 6.16
N ILE A 35 7.51 -5.57 5.76
CA ILE A 35 8.04 -6.83 5.21
C ILE A 35 8.89 -6.55 3.96
N THR A 36 8.38 -5.75 3.02
CA THR A 36 9.11 -5.41 1.80
C THR A 36 10.38 -4.63 2.09
N THR A 37 10.39 -3.74 3.09
CA THR A 37 11.60 -3.01 3.47
C THR A 37 12.70 -3.96 3.92
N TYR A 38 12.38 -4.96 4.76
CA TYR A 38 13.36 -5.99 5.15
C TYR A 38 13.84 -6.82 3.96
N PHE A 39 12.91 -7.38 3.17
CA PHE A 39 13.27 -8.21 2.02
C PHE A 39 14.10 -7.45 0.98
N SER A 40 13.73 -6.21 0.67
CA SER A 40 14.47 -5.39 -0.28
C SER A 40 15.88 -5.12 0.21
N SER A 41 16.05 -4.85 1.50
CA SER A 41 17.36 -4.58 2.09
C SER A 41 18.29 -5.78 2.01
N ILE A 42 17.77 -6.98 2.29
CA ILE A 42 18.51 -8.24 2.10
C ILE A 42 18.92 -8.41 0.64
N ILE A 43 17.95 -8.28 -0.29
CA ILE A 43 18.21 -8.44 -1.72
C ILE A 43 19.24 -7.41 -2.23
N PHE A 44 19.10 -6.15 -1.84
CA PHE A 44 19.98 -5.09 -2.32
C PHE A 44 21.40 -5.21 -1.78
N SER A 45 21.56 -5.69 -0.54
CA SER A 45 22.87 -6.02 0.01
C SER A 45 23.53 -7.18 -0.74
N LEU A 46 22.78 -8.24 -1.06
CA LEU A 46 23.27 -9.35 -1.88
C LEU A 46 23.69 -8.91 -3.30
N LEU A 47 22.97 -7.94 -3.87
CA LEU A 47 23.28 -7.36 -5.19
C LEU A 47 24.40 -6.31 -5.16
N LYS A 48 24.96 -5.98 -3.98
CA LYS A 48 26.01 -4.98 -3.79
C LYS A 48 25.70 -3.61 -4.42
N LEU A 49 24.43 -3.18 -4.36
CA LEU A 49 24.04 -1.81 -4.74
C LEU A 49 24.80 -0.81 -3.86
N GLU A 50 25.38 0.26 -4.45
CA GLU A 50 26.34 1.18 -3.80
C GLU A 50 25.92 1.65 -2.39
N ARG A 51 24.61 1.83 -2.15
CA ARG A 51 24.05 2.31 -0.88
C ARG A 51 23.76 1.21 0.16
N TYR A 52 23.98 -0.06 -0.20
CA TYR A 52 23.69 -1.27 0.61
C TYR A 52 24.93 -2.15 0.78
N THR A 53 26.13 -1.61 0.52
CA THR A 53 27.43 -2.29 0.46
C THR A 53 28.02 -2.68 1.81
N ASN A 54 27.36 -2.34 2.93
CA ASN A 54 27.75 -2.88 4.23
C ASN A 54 27.67 -4.41 4.18
N GLU A 55 28.72 -5.09 4.65
CA GLU A 55 28.73 -6.55 4.71
C GLU A 55 27.51 -7.05 5.48
N PHE A 56 26.74 -7.94 4.84
CA PHE A 56 25.58 -8.55 5.47
C PHE A 56 26.03 -9.53 6.55
N THR A 57 26.03 -9.08 7.81
CA THR A 57 26.34 -9.90 8.99
C THR A 57 25.10 -10.16 9.84
N ILE A 58 25.11 -11.19 10.68
CA ILE A 58 24.00 -11.46 11.63
C ILE A 58 23.78 -10.27 12.57
N ASP A 59 24.85 -9.62 13.01
CA ASP A 59 24.80 -8.42 13.85
C ASP A 59 24.12 -7.25 13.13
N SER A 60 24.39 -7.08 11.83
CA SER A 60 23.68 -6.10 11.01
C SER A 60 22.18 -6.42 10.96
N LEU A 61 21.80 -7.69 10.85
CA LEU A 61 20.39 -8.10 10.80
C LEU A 61 19.63 -7.71 12.07
N ILE A 62 20.23 -7.89 13.25
CA ILE A 62 19.63 -7.50 14.54
C ILE A 62 19.45 -5.98 14.62
N VAL A 63 20.47 -5.21 14.24
CA VAL A 63 20.38 -3.75 14.20
C VAL A 63 19.25 -3.31 13.27
N TRP A 64 19.14 -3.91 12.08
CA TRP A 64 18.11 -3.57 11.10
C TRP A 64 16.68 -3.83 11.61
N VAL A 65 16.46 -4.90 12.39
CA VAL A 65 15.15 -5.21 13.00
C VAL A 65 14.63 -4.06 13.88
N PHE A 66 15.51 -3.35 14.57
CA PHE A 66 15.14 -2.21 15.41
C PHE A 66 15.21 -0.87 14.66
N THR A 67 16.12 -0.75 13.70
CA THR A 67 16.35 0.52 13.00
C THR A 67 15.28 0.79 11.94
N VAL A 68 14.77 -0.23 11.25
CA VAL A 68 13.74 -0.05 10.20
C VAL A 68 12.44 0.51 10.77
N PRO A 69 11.84 -0.03 11.85
CA PRO A 69 10.68 0.58 12.48
C PRO A 69 10.98 2.00 12.95
N LEU A 70 12.14 2.23 13.58
CA LEU A 70 12.53 3.55 14.05
C LEU A 70 12.61 4.57 12.91
N LEU A 71 13.23 4.22 11.77
CA LEU A 71 13.32 5.05 10.57
C LEU A 71 11.94 5.35 9.98
N ILE A 72 11.06 4.35 9.94
CA ILE A 72 9.67 4.53 9.51
C ILE A 72 8.92 5.49 10.44
N PHE A 73 9.11 5.39 11.75
CA PHE A 73 8.43 6.23 12.75
C PHE A 73 9.08 7.61 12.96
N THR A 74 10.30 7.84 12.49
CA THR A 74 10.97 9.15 12.60
C THR A 74 10.89 9.93 11.29
N TYR A 75 11.32 9.34 10.19
CA TYR A 75 11.36 9.98 8.87
C TYR A 75 10.20 9.54 7.97
N GLY A 76 9.72 8.31 8.13
CA GLY A 76 8.65 7.74 7.31
C GLY A 76 7.24 8.24 7.66
N LEU A 77 7.03 8.92 8.80
CA LEU A 77 5.69 9.30 9.26
C LEU A 77 4.98 10.28 8.33
N ILE A 78 5.69 11.28 7.77
CA ILE A 78 5.10 12.25 6.85
C ILE A 78 4.61 11.53 5.59
N PHE A 79 5.44 10.65 5.06
CA PHE A 79 5.12 9.83 3.91
C PHE A 79 3.97 8.86 4.21
N LEU A 80 4.01 8.13 5.32
CA LEU A 80 2.95 7.22 5.73
C LEU A 80 1.64 7.96 5.96
N GLY A 81 1.67 9.13 6.59
CA GLY A 81 0.51 9.98 6.79
C GLY A 81 -0.13 10.38 5.46
N GLY A 82 0.67 10.88 4.52
CA GLY A 82 0.19 11.22 3.17
C GLY A 82 -0.36 10.02 2.40
N PHE A 83 0.31 8.88 2.49
CA PHE A 83 -0.13 7.62 1.88
C PHE A 83 -1.47 7.15 2.46
N TYR A 84 -1.60 7.03 3.78
CA TYR A 84 -2.83 6.60 4.42
C TYR A 84 -3.97 7.58 4.21
N LEU A 85 -3.72 8.89 4.27
CA LEU A 85 -4.72 9.90 3.96
C LEU A 85 -5.23 9.73 2.53
N SER A 86 -4.33 9.53 1.56
CA SER A 86 -4.69 9.31 0.15
C SER A 86 -5.54 8.07 -0.03
N ILE A 87 -5.17 6.94 0.59
CA ILE A 87 -5.96 5.70 0.53
C ILE A 87 -7.33 5.90 1.18
N ILE A 88 -7.40 6.52 2.35
CA ILE A 88 -8.68 6.72 3.04
C ILE A 88 -9.64 7.56 2.19
N ILE A 89 -9.14 8.63 1.56
CA ILE A 89 -9.93 9.46 0.65
C ILE A 89 -10.40 8.64 -0.55
N MET A 90 -9.48 7.93 -1.21
CA MET A 90 -9.77 7.14 -2.39
C MET A 90 -10.75 5.98 -2.12
N ASP A 91 -10.55 5.22 -1.05
CA ASP A 91 -11.46 4.16 -0.61
C ASP A 91 -12.85 4.73 -0.36
N SER A 92 -12.93 5.86 0.36
CA SER A 92 -14.20 6.49 0.71
C SER A 92 -14.97 6.92 -0.54
N ILE A 93 -14.29 7.54 -1.50
CA ILE A 93 -14.90 7.97 -2.77
C ILE A 93 -15.25 6.76 -3.64
N GLY A 94 -14.28 5.86 -3.84
CA GLY A 94 -14.38 4.71 -4.74
C GLY A 94 -15.50 3.76 -4.32
N PHE A 95 -15.53 3.33 -3.06
CA PHE A 95 -16.56 2.42 -2.57
C PHE A 95 -17.91 3.08 -2.34
N PHE A 96 -17.97 4.41 -2.20
CA PHE A 96 -19.24 5.14 -2.20
C PHE A 96 -19.88 5.18 -3.60
N LEU A 97 -19.08 5.46 -4.64
CA LEU A 97 -19.56 5.57 -6.02
C LEU A 97 -19.76 4.21 -6.70
N PHE A 98 -18.89 3.23 -6.44
CA PHE A 98 -18.86 1.95 -7.16
C PHE A 98 -18.78 0.74 -6.21
N PRO A 99 -19.77 0.53 -5.32
CA PRO A 99 -19.71 -0.42 -4.20
C PRO A 99 -19.45 -1.89 -4.56
N ASN A 100 -19.62 -2.26 -5.82
CA ASN A 100 -19.49 -3.63 -6.33
C ASN A 100 -18.26 -3.82 -7.24
N GLN A 101 -17.39 -2.81 -7.38
CA GLN A 101 -16.22 -2.84 -8.26
C GLN A 101 -14.90 -2.87 -7.46
N THR A 102 -14.82 -3.70 -6.40
CA THR A 102 -13.66 -3.78 -5.48
C THR A 102 -12.31 -3.77 -6.22
N ARG A 103 -12.06 -4.76 -7.08
CA ARG A 103 -10.78 -4.87 -7.80
C ARG A 103 -10.42 -3.62 -8.60
N ARG A 104 -11.41 -3.05 -9.29
CA ARG A 104 -11.20 -1.87 -10.14
C ARG A 104 -10.84 -0.65 -9.30
N ILE A 105 -11.52 -0.46 -8.17
CA ILE A 105 -11.22 0.63 -7.23
C ILE A 105 -9.79 0.51 -6.72
N LEU A 106 -9.40 -0.68 -6.22
CA LEU A 106 -8.06 -0.89 -5.65
C LEU A 106 -6.93 -0.74 -6.69
N LEU A 107 -7.17 -1.13 -7.95
CA LEU A 107 -6.21 -0.90 -9.04
C LEU A 107 -6.09 0.58 -9.42
N ILE A 108 -7.19 1.33 -9.40
CA ILE A 108 -7.17 2.78 -9.65
C ILE A 108 -6.45 3.51 -8.50
N GLU A 109 -6.73 3.13 -7.25
CA GLU A 109 -5.99 3.60 -6.07
C GLU A 109 -4.49 3.41 -6.23
N TRP A 110 -4.09 2.19 -6.62
CA TRP A 110 -2.71 1.86 -6.89
C TRP A 110 -2.10 2.78 -7.96
N LEU A 111 -2.75 2.89 -9.13
CA LEU A 111 -2.27 3.73 -10.23
C LEU A 111 -2.13 5.22 -9.86
N ILE A 112 -3.03 5.75 -9.03
CA ILE A 112 -3.04 7.18 -8.66
C ILE A 112 -1.99 7.49 -7.58
N ILE A 113 -1.72 6.57 -6.66
CA ILE A 113 -0.88 6.83 -5.48
C ILE A 113 0.61 6.52 -5.73
N ILE A 114 0.93 5.68 -6.73
CA ILE A 114 2.33 5.32 -7.05
C ILE A 114 3.19 6.42 -7.67
N PRO A 115 2.71 7.34 -8.52
CA PRO A 115 3.59 8.25 -9.24
C PRO A 115 4.63 8.97 -8.36
N PRO A 116 4.31 9.44 -7.15
CA PRO A 116 5.30 9.96 -6.20
C PRO A 116 6.41 8.95 -5.84
N PHE A 117 6.08 7.67 -5.65
CA PHE A 117 7.04 6.62 -5.32
C PHE A 117 8.00 6.39 -6.48
N VAL A 118 7.46 6.27 -7.71
CA VAL A 118 8.28 6.09 -8.91
C VAL A 118 9.17 7.31 -9.12
N TYR A 119 8.62 8.52 -8.97
CA TYR A 119 9.38 9.76 -9.04
C TYR A 119 10.53 9.77 -8.02
N TRP A 120 10.26 9.45 -6.75
CA TRP A 120 11.29 9.41 -5.71
C TRP A 120 12.32 8.31 -5.89
N ALA A 121 11.95 7.18 -6.51
CA ALA A 121 12.90 6.12 -6.83
C ALA A 121 14.01 6.65 -7.74
N PHE A 122 13.65 7.40 -8.79
CA PHE A 122 14.62 7.96 -9.73
C PHE A 122 15.28 9.23 -9.19
N GLN A 123 14.52 10.13 -8.56
CA GLN A 123 15.03 11.42 -8.07
C GLN A 123 16.09 11.26 -6.98
N TYR A 124 15.96 10.24 -6.13
CA TYR A 124 16.87 10.01 -5.00
C TYR A 124 17.75 8.77 -5.17
N ASP A 125 17.69 8.11 -6.33
CA ASP A 125 18.32 6.81 -6.61
C ASP A 125 18.09 5.82 -5.46
N TYR A 126 16.82 5.69 -5.07
CA TYR A 126 16.40 4.90 -3.91
C TYR A 126 15.37 3.86 -4.32
N TRP A 127 15.89 2.73 -4.81
CA TRP A 127 15.14 1.61 -5.37
C TRP A 127 14.11 0.98 -4.42
N LEU A 128 14.22 1.23 -3.11
CA LEU A 128 13.20 0.83 -2.13
C LEU A 128 11.80 1.40 -2.50
N TRP A 129 11.72 2.60 -3.08
CA TRP A 129 10.43 3.17 -3.48
C TRP A 129 9.71 2.33 -4.56
N LEU A 130 10.46 1.69 -5.46
CA LEU A 130 9.87 0.80 -6.47
C LEU A 130 9.39 -0.50 -5.84
N THR A 131 10.16 -1.10 -4.93
CA THR A 131 9.71 -2.32 -4.25
C THR A 131 8.50 -2.05 -3.36
N LEU A 132 8.42 -0.89 -2.71
CA LEU A 132 7.23 -0.43 -1.98
C LEU A 132 6.02 -0.22 -2.92
N SER A 133 6.22 0.27 -4.13
CA SER A 133 5.15 0.39 -5.14
C SER A 133 4.57 -0.97 -5.53
N VAL A 134 5.42 -1.98 -5.67
CA VAL A 134 5.01 -3.38 -5.92
C VAL A 134 4.34 -3.97 -4.67
N SER A 135 4.86 -3.70 -3.48
CA SER A 135 4.25 -4.09 -2.20
C SER A 135 2.84 -3.55 -2.07
N PHE A 136 2.63 -2.29 -2.47
CA PHE A 136 1.32 -1.68 -2.47
C PHE A 136 0.35 -2.43 -3.39
N LEU A 137 0.78 -2.86 -4.59
CA LEU A 137 -0.05 -3.69 -5.47
C LEU A 137 -0.44 -5.01 -4.81
N ILE A 138 0.55 -5.72 -4.27
CA ILE A 138 0.35 -7.04 -3.67
C ILE A 138 -0.62 -6.93 -2.49
N THR A 139 -0.41 -5.94 -1.63
CA THR A 139 -1.28 -5.70 -0.47
C THR A 139 -2.68 -5.26 -0.86
N GLN A 140 -2.86 -4.52 -1.97
CA GLN A 140 -4.19 -4.25 -2.55
C GLN A 140 -4.90 -5.54 -3.00
N LEU A 141 -4.18 -6.47 -3.64
CA LEU A 141 -4.75 -7.76 -4.03
C LEU A 141 -5.11 -8.64 -2.82
N ILE A 142 -4.37 -8.55 -1.71
CA ILE A 142 -4.73 -9.25 -0.47
C ILE A 142 -5.94 -8.57 0.19
N LYS A 143 -5.97 -7.23 0.23
CA LYS A 143 -7.11 -6.45 0.71
C LYS A 143 -8.40 -6.81 -0.03
N GLU A 144 -8.34 -6.99 -1.35
CA GLU A 144 -9.47 -7.46 -2.16
C GLU A 144 -10.07 -8.76 -1.60
N LYS A 145 -9.22 -9.75 -1.29
CA LYS A 145 -9.66 -11.04 -0.74
C LYS A 145 -10.30 -10.89 0.64
N ILE A 146 -9.82 -9.95 1.46
CA ILE A 146 -10.38 -9.68 2.79
C ILE A 146 -11.74 -8.99 2.68
N ILE A 147 -11.89 -8.02 1.79
CA ILE A 147 -13.15 -7.28 1.59
C ILE A 147 -14.25 -8.17 1.03
N ASN A 148 -13.90 -9.11 0.15
CA ASN A 148 -14.84 -9.99 -0.51
C ASN A 148 -15.16 -11.28 0.29
N LYS A 149 -14.52 -11.47 1.45
CA LYS A 149 -14.82 -12.56 2.38
C LYS A 149 -15.96 -12.19 3.32
#